data_AF-A0A8B7YWW9-F1
#
_entry.id   AF-A0A8B7YWW9-F1
#
_cell.length_a   1.000
_cell.length_b   1.000
_cell.length_c   1.000
_cell.angle_alpha   90.00
_cell.angle_beta   90.00
_cell.angle_gamma   90.00
#
_symmetry.space_group_name_H-M   'P 1'
#
loop_
_entity.id
_entity.type
_entity.pdbx_description
1 polymer ?
#
loop_
_entity_poly.entity_id
_entity_poly.type
_entity_poly.pdbx_seq_one_letter_code
_entity_poly.pdbx_strand_id
1 'polypeptide(L)'
;MSKKPVERVFHIAVVGLSGDERTKGAAGVGKSCLCNRFVRPHADHFYKDHISIISQIDFSGQVINNDHFLYWGEVTKNLDDGSQVTCSVVELTEFIDDQSFQPLRGHGDKDYRKRCKTSLTSAEKLMYICKDQLGDERNYDRKIMADGKFVVDGFIVVYDVSHVQNRPLNKQSSFITELLSSPLQKSKKPCVLVATKCEEPESTAYEEVKAIRDKKKVTLVETSAFENVNVDFAFLTLVNLIDKNKKRPMEVPFVNGIKKQKEVLDKVEDAYMGLLARSVTDYHAVWNRTKKELADEDNYLTYLRYIGSEIAAKKFKSHIKKLKEAQQQRKKQQCLETLPLALQDMLPDLQSIGGRSVYKFNAWKGGEYNIATGQSSLRPRNK
;
A
#
# COMPACT_ATOMS: atom_id res chain seq x y z
N MET A 1 29.04 29.45 18.24
CA MET A 1 28.55 28.91 16.95
C MET A 1 28.33 27.42 17.11
N SER A 2 27.10 26.95 17.33
CA SER A 2 26.82 25.51 17.29
C SER A 2 26.99 25.05 15.84
N LYS A 3 27.84 24.03 15.61
CA LYS A 3 27.90 23.37 14.30
C LYS A 3 26.49 22.85 14.01
N LYS A 4 25.86 23.32 12.93
CA LYS A 4 24.66 22.67 12.41
C LYS A 4 24.98 21.18 12.25
N PRO A 5 24.15 20.26 12.76
CA PRO A 5 24.39 18.84 12.56
C PRO A 5 24.47 18.61 11.04
N VAL A 6 25.57 18.01 10.59
CA VAL A 6 25.74 17.65 9.18
C VAL A 6 24.64 16.65 8.86
N GLU A 7 23.71 17.03 7.98
CA GLU A 7 22.66 16.13 7.52
C GLU A 7 23.32 14.93 6.85
N ARG A 8 23.12 13.74 7.42
CA ARG A 8 23.80 12.52 6.99
C ARG A 8 22.98 11.86 5.89
N VAL A 9 23.45 11.99 4.66
CA VAL A 9 22.81 11.42 3.47
C VAL A 9 23.43 10.06 3.15
N PHE A 10 22.59 9.02 3.07
CA PHE A 10 22.97 7.65 2.70
C PHE A 10 22.53 7.35 1.27
N HIS A 11 23.46 6.93 0.42
CA HIS A 11 23.17 6.61 -0.98
C HIS A 11 22.93 5.11 -1.14
N ILE A 12 21.68 4.73 -1.34
CA ILE A 12 21.24 3.32 -1.35
C ILE A 12 20.88 2.90 -2.77
N ALA A 13 21.45 1.77 -3.20
CA ALA A 13 21.09 1.13 -4.46
C ALA A 13 20.23 -0.11 -4.24
N VAL A 14 19.10 -0.17 -4.92
CA VAL A 14 18.18 -1.31 -4.92
C VAL A 14 18.43 -2.14 -6.18
N VAL A 15 18.77 -3.42 -5.99
CA VAL A 15 19.13 -4.38 -7.04
C VAL A 15 18.33 -5.66 -6.87
N GLY A 16 18.17 -6.45 -7.93
CA GLY A 16 17.44 -7.72 -7.90
C GLY A 16 17.16 -8.19 -9.33
N LEU A 17 16.61 -9.39 -9.52
CA LEU A 17 16.38 -9.92 -10.87
C LEU A 17 15.61 -8.90 -11.74
N SER A 18 16.19 -8.60 -12.90
CA SER A 18 15.72 -7.59 -13.85
C SER A 18 16.04 -8.05 -15.27
N GLY A 19 15.21 -7.68 -16.23
CA GLY A 19 15.38 -8.05 -17.63
C GLY A 19 14.06 -8.11 -18.39
N ASP A 20 14.11 -8.78 -19.54
CA ASP A 20 12.94 -9.13 -20.34
C ASP A 20 12.06 -10.20 -19.65
N GLU A 21 10.92 -10.50 -20.24
CA GLU A 21 9.99 -11.52 -19.71
C GLU A 21 10.62 -12.92 -19.67
N ARG A 22 11.56 -13.24 -20.57
CA ARG A 22 12.29 -14.53 -20.57
C ARG A 22 13.20 -14.69 -19.34
N THR A 23 13.65 -13.56 -18.80
CA THR A 23 14.54 -13.47 -17.64
C THR A 23 13.75 -13.38 -16.35
N LYS A 24 12.83 -12.41 -16.24
CA LYS A 24 12.10 -12.11 -15.00
C LYS A 24 10.70 -12.73 -14.90
N GLY A 25 10.20 -13.38 -15.96
CA GLY A 25 8.82 -13.86 -16.03
C GLY A 25 7.80 -12.71 -16.19
N ALA A 26 6.53 -13.03 -15.96
CA ALA A 26 5.40 -12.13 -16.21
C ALA A 26 5.35 -10.87 -15.31
N ALA A 27 6.09 -10.87 -14.20
CA ALA A 27 6.12 -9.77 -13.24
C ALA A 27 7.55 -9.46 -12.78
N GLY A 28 7.80 -8.23 -12.33
CA GLY A 28 9.06 -7.88 -11.67
C GLY A 28 9.14 -8.43 -10.25
N VAL A 29 10.34 -8.41 -9.67
CA VAL A 29 10.56 -8.86 -8.28
C VAL A 29 10.06 -7.87 -7.21
N GLY A 30 9.61 -6.66 -7.59
CA GLY A 30 9.07 -5.68 -6.64
C GLY A 30 10.01 -4.54 -6.23
N LYS A 31 11.15 -4.35 -6.93
CA LYS A 31 12.11 -3.25 -6.67
C LYS A 31 11.45 -1.87 -6.68
N SER A 32 10.71 -1.55 -7.75
CA SER A 32 10.07 -0.24 -7.93
C SER A 32 9.04 0.05 -6.85
N CYS A 33 8.16 -0.91 -6.54
CA CYS A 33 7.18 -0.74 -5.46
C CYS A 33 7.86 -0.56 -4.09
N LEU A 34 8.94 -1.30 -3.82
CA LEU A 34 9.71 -1.16 -2.59
C LEU A 34 10.34 0.24 -2.48
N CYS A 35 10.95 0.74 -3.56
CA CYS A 35 11.51 2.10 -3.60
C CYS A 35 10.43 3.17 -3.47
N ASN A 36 9.33 3.05 -4.22
CA ASN A 36 8.21 3.98 -4.15
C ASN A 36 7.66 4.07 -2.73
N ARG A 37 7.36 2.93 -2.08
CA ARG A 37 6.79 2.92 -0.73
C ARG A 37 7.74 3.55 0.28
N PHE A 38 9.04 3.30 0.16
CA PHE A 38 10.04 3.85 1.08
C PHE A 38 10.17 5.38 0.94
N VAL A 39 10.32 5.87 -0.28
CA VAL A 39 10.56 7.31 -0.57
C VAL A 39 9.27 8.12 -0.44
N ARG A 40 8.13 7.54 -0.83
CA ARG A 40 6.80 8.18 -0.78
C ARG A 40 5.83 7.27 -0.01
N PRO A 41 5.86 7.30 1.33
CA PRO A 41 5.08 6.38 2.15
C PRO A 41 3.57 6.68 2.13
N HIS A 42 3.17 7.90 1.76
CA HIS A 42 1.76 8.31 1.67
C HIS A 42 0.97 7.40 0.72
N ALA A 43 -0.21 6.98 1.15
CA ALA A 43 -1.08 6.07 0.39
C ALA A 43 -1.39 6.58 -1.02
N ASP A 44 -1.72 7.88 -1.15
CA ASP A 44 -2.04 8.51 -2.43
C ASP A 44 -0.83 8.66 -3.38
N HIS A 45 0.39 8.45 -2.87
CA HIS A 45 1.63 8.54 -3.67
C HIS A 45 2.29 7.17 -3.90
N PHE A 46 1.59 6.09 -3.59
CA PHE A 46 2.04 4.73 -3.86
C PHE A 46 1.38 4.20 -5.14
N TYR A 47 2.21 3.99 -6.15
CA TYR A 47 1.81 3.43 -7.43
C TYR A 47 2.11 1.93 -7.44
N LYS A 48 1.14 1.13 -7.90
CA LYS A 48 1.28 -0.33 -7.97
C LYS A 48 2.00 -0.78 -9.25
N ASP A 49 1.82 -0.02 -10.32
CA ASP A 49 2.29 -0.36 -11.66
C ASP A 49 3.44 0.55 -12.08
N HIS A 50 4.63 -0.03 -12.13
CA HIS A 50 5.82 0.62 -12.68
C HIS A 50 6.23 -0.12 -13.95
N ILE A 51 6.30 0.60 -15.06
CA ILE A 51 6.63 0.01 -16.36
C ILE A 51 8.14 -0.13 -16.52
N SER A 52 8.55 -1.24 -17.13
CA SER A 52 9.93 -1.47 -17.58
C SER A 52 10.01 -1.73 -19.08
N ILE A 53 8.86 -1.74 -19.76
CA ILE A 53 8.74 -1.73 -21.22
C ILE A 53 8.31 -0.30 -21.58
N ILE A 54 9.11 0.37 -22.39
CA ILE A 54 8.97 1.80 -22.70
C ILE A 54 9.40 2.08 -24.13
N SER A 55 8.99 3.24 -24.65
CA SER A 55 9.47 3.71 -25.95
C SER A 55 10.92 4.21 -25.87
N GLN A 56 11.60 4.24 -27.01
CA GLN A 56 12.92 4.88 -27.14
C GLN A 56 12.87 6.38 -26.76
N ILE A 57 11.73 7.05 -26.97
CA ILE A 57 11.55 8.47 -26.62
C ILE A 57 11.56 8.63 -25.10
N ASP A 58 10.78 7.82 -24.38
CA ASP A 58 10.73 7.87 -22.91
C ASP A 58 12.08 7.50 -22.30
N PHE A 59 12.78 6.51 -22.88
CA PHE A 59 14.10 6.10 -22.45
C PHE A 59 15.13 7.22 -22.53
N SER A 60 15.05 8.04 -23.58
CA SER A 60 15.92 9.21 -23.76
C SER A 60 15.44 10.47 -23.02
N GLY A 61 14.25 10.44 -22.41
CA GLY A 61 13.72 11.54 -21.58
C GLY A 61 14.53 11.75 -20.29
N GLN A 62 14.42 12.93 -19.69
CA GLN A 62 15.30 13.37 -18.57
C GLN A 62 15.22 12.47 -17.31
N VAL A 63 14.11 11.77 -17.10
CA VAL A 63 13.92 10.87 -15.95
C VAL A 63 14.76 9.60 -16.09
N ILE A 64 14.65 8.93 -17.25
CA ILE A 64 15.38 7.69 -17.51
C ILE A 64 16.80 7.99 -18.00
N ASN A 65 16.96 9.05 -18.77
CA ASN A 65 18.23 9.65 -19.20
C ASN A 65 19.19 8.66 -19.86
N ASN A 66 18.64 7.78 -20.71
CA ASN A 66 19.36 6.69 -21.37
C ASN A 66 20.08 5.72 -20.40
N ASP A 67 19.59 5.62 -19.17
CA ASP A 67 20.15 4.75 -18.15
C ASP A 67 19.26 3.55 -17.86
N HIS A 68 19.87 2.44 -17.45
CA HIS A 68 19.17 1.30 -16.85
C HIS A 68 19.07 1.41 -15.33
N PHE A 69 18.84 2.63 -14.82
CA PHE A 69 18.50 2.87 -13.42
C PHE A 69 17.58 4.07 -13.26
N LEU A 70 16.77 4.03 -12.21
CA LEU A 70 15.90 5.13 -11.79
C LEU A 70 16.49 5.80 -10.56
N TYR A 71 16.44 7.13 -10.52
CA TYR A 71 16.66 7.89 -9.29
C TYR A 71 15.30 8.15 -8.64
N TRP A 72 15.05 7.55 -7.48
CA TRP A 72 13.75 7.64 -6.81
C TRP A 72 13.58 8.91 -5.98
N GLY A 73 14.68 9.60 -5.69
CA GLY A 73 14.70 10.81 -4.87
C GLY A 73 15.36 10.59 -3.52
N GLU A 74 15.06 11.50 -2.61
CA GLU A 74 15.52 11.44 -1.23
C GLU A 74 14.34 11.43 -0.26
N VAL A 75 14.52 10.75 0.86
CA VAL A 75 13.57 10.74 1.97
C VAL A 75 14.30 10.86 3.29
N THR A 76 13.80 11.73 4.16
CA THR A 76 14.30 11.87 5.54
C THR A 76 13.43 11.02 6.47
N LYS A 77 14.07 10.20 7.29
CA LYS A 77 13.44 9.34 8.29
C LYS A 77 13.87 9.78 9.68
N ASN A 78 12.92 9.81 10.62
CA ASN A 78 13.19 9.99 12.03
C ASN A 78 13.54 8.63 12.64
N LEU A 79 14.64 8.57 13.39
CA LEU A 79 15.06 7.39 14.14
C LEU A 79 14.45 7.40 15.56
N ASP A 80 14.47 6.25 16.22
CA ASP A 80 13.90 6.07 17.57
C ASP A 80 14.60 6.93 18.63
N ASP A 81 15.86 7.32 18.40
CA ASP A 81 16.63 8.22 19.26
C ASP A 81 16.37 9.71 19.00
N GLY A 82 15.42 10.02 18.12
CA GLY A 82 15.05 11.38 17.71
C GLY A 82 15.97 11.99 16.66
N SER A 83 17.03 11.30 16.24
CA SER A 83 17.89 11.77 15.14
C SER A 83 17.22 11.57 13.78
N GLN A 84 17.72 12.28 12.77
CA GLN A 84 17.23 12.19 11.40
C GLN A 84 18.31 11.63 10.48
N VAL A 85 17.89 10.77 9.57
CA VAL A 85 18.73 10.25 8.49
C VAL A 85 18.07 10.51 7.15
N THR A 86 18.84 10.99 6.19
CA THR A 86 18.34 11.20 4.82
C THR A 86 18.87 10.08 3.94
N CYS A 87 17.99 9.45 3.17
CA CYS A 87 18.34 8.37 2.25
C CYS A 87 18.08 8.83 0.82
N SER A 88 19.11 8.81 -0.02
CA SER A 88 19.01 9.00 -1.46
C SER A 88 18.96 7.63 -2.13
N VAL A 89 17.97 7.38 -2.99
CA VAL A 89 17.66 6.01 -3.46
C VAL A 89 17.72 5.92 -4.98
N VAL A 90 18.41 4.89 -5.48
CA VAL A 90 18.39 4.47 -6.88
C VAL A 90 17.92 3.03 -7.00
N GLU A 91 17.22 2.72 -8.09
CA GLU A 91 16.89 1.35 -8.49
C GLU A 91 17.65 1.02 -9.75
N LEU A 92 18.51 0.00 -9.72
CA LEU A 92 19.08 -0.56 -10.94
C LEU A 92 18.12 -1.58 -11.53
N THR A 93 17.79 -1.41 -12.80
CA THR A 93 16.79 -2.22 -13.50
C THR A 93 17.25 -2.51 -14.94
N GLU A 94 16.34 -2.97 -15.78
CA GLU A 94 16.56 -3.11 -17.22
C GLU A 94 15.31 -2.67 -17.97
N PHE A 95 15.42 -1.57 -18.73
CA PHE A 95 14.37 -1.11 -19.64
C PHE A 95 14.42 -1.86 -20.97
N ILE A 96 13.24 -2.24 -21.42
CA ILE A 96 12.99 -3.01 -22.63
C ILE A 96 12.23 -2.11 -23.60
N ASP A 97 12.62 -2.16 -24.87
CA ASP A 97 11.99 -1.42 -25.95
C ASP A 97 10.61 -2.01 -26.28
N ASP A 98 9.59 -1.17 -26.41
CA ASP A 98 8.20 -1.57 -26.64
C ASP A 98 7.92 -2.08 -28.07
N GLN A 99 8.80 -1.82 -29.02
CA GLN A 99 8.67 -2.30 -30.41
C GLN A 99 9.43 -3.61 -30.64
N SER A 100 10.69 -3.67 -30.23
CA SER A 100 11.57 -4.82 -30.47
C SER A 100 11.55 -5.86 -29.34
N PHE A 101 11.02 -5.51 -28.17
CA PHE A 101 11.06 -6.33 -26.95
C PHE A 101 12.49 -6.76 -26.57
N GLN A 102 13.49 -5.96 -26.94
CA GLN A 102 14.89 -6.13 -26.58
C GLN A 102 15.31 -5.07 -25.55
N PRO A 103 16.34 -5.32 -24.73
CA PRO A 103 16.91 -4.30 -23.87
C PRO A 103 17.32 -3.07 -24.68
N LEU A 104 16.88 -1.89 -24.24
CA LEU A 104 17.25 -0.60 -24.83
C LEU A 104 18.77 -0.40 -24.71
N ARG A 105 19.36 0.33 -25.66
CA ARG A 105 20.80 0.61 -25.63
C ARG A 105 21.08 1.83 -24.75
N GLY A 106 21.31 1.58 -23.47
CA GLY A 106 21.71 2.63 -22.53
C GLY A 106 23.21 2.86 -22.40
N HIS A 107 23.55 3.77 -21.49
CA HIS A 107 24.92 4.00 -21.05
C HIS A 107 25.44 2.84 -20.18
N GLY A 108 26.72 2.49 -20.36
CA GLY A 108 27.43 1.50 -19.54
C GLY A 108 27.37 0.05 -20.05
N ASP A 109 27.59 -0.90 -19.15
CA ASP A 109 27.66 -2.32 -19.48
C ASP A 109 26.31 -2.88 -19.97
N LYS A 110 26.36 -3.74 -21.00
CA LYS A 110 25.17 -4.49 -21.47
C LYS A 110 24.66 -5.49 -20.44
N ASP A 111 25.55 -6.04 -19.63
CA ASP A 111 25.22 -7.03 -18.60
C ASP A 111 24.69 -6.34 -17.33
N TYR A 112 23.46 -6.67 -16.94
CA TYR A 112 22.81 -6.10 -15.75
C TYR A 112 23.60 -6.31 -14.45
N ARG A 113 24.24 -7.48 -14.25
CA ARG A 113 25.03 -7.76 -13.04
C ARG A 113 26.28 -6.89 -12.99
N LYS A 114 26.92 -6.64 -14.14
CA LYS A 114 28.07 -5.73 -14.21
C LYS A 114 27.67 -4.27 -13.96
N ARG A 115 26.44 -3.88 -14.30
CA ARG A 115 25.89 -2.56 -13.96
C ARG A 115 25.64 -2.35 -12.47
N CYS A 116 25.54 -3.42 -11.66
CA CYS A 116 25.39 -3.35 -10.20
C CYS A 116 26.70 -2.93 -9.50
N LYS A 117 27.18 -1.72 -9.79
CA LYS A 117 28.42 -1.11 -9.31
C LYS A 117 28.18 0.00 -8.29
N THR A 118 29.25 0.51 -7.68
CA THR A 118 29.19 1.51 -6.60
C THR A 118 29.21 2.97 -7.04
N SER A 119 29.40 3.25 -8.33
CA SER A 119 29.41 4.61 -8.85
C SER A 119 28.56 4.67 -10.13
N LEU A 120 27.49 5.44 -10.08
CA LEU A 120 26.63 5.74 -11.22
C LEU A 120 26.85 7.21 -11.62
N THR A 121 26.72 7.49 -12.90
CA THR A 121 26.91 8.83 -13.46
C THR A 121 25.80 9.09 -14.48
N SER A 122 25.07 10.16 -14.28
CA SER A 122 23.98 10.59 -15.16
C SER A 122 23.70 12.06 -14.88
N ALA A 123 24.20 12.94 -15.77
CA ALA A 123 24.06 14.38 -15.60
C ALA A 123 22.59 14.80 -15.76
N GLU A 124 22.13 15.70 -14.91
CA GLU A 124 20.76 16.25 -14.93
C GLU A 124 19.64 15.20 -14.81
N LYS A 125 19.94 14.01 -14.26
CA LYS A 125 18.96 12.94 -14.09
C LYS A 125 17.83 13.40 -13.19
N LEU A 126 16.59 13.34 -13.69
CA LEU A 126 15.41 13.73 -12.94
C LEU A 126 14.87 12.57 -12.11
N MET A 127 14.39 12.88 -10.91
CA MET A 127 13.73 11.94 -10.03
C MET A 127 12.48 11.32 -10.68
N TYR A 128 12.34 10.01 -10.58
CA TYR A 128 11.19 9.23 -11.00
C TYR A 128 10.10 9.21 -9.92
N ILE A 129 8.85 9.39 -10.35
CA ILE A 129 7.64 9.35 -9.52
C ILE A 129 6.76 8.18 -9.93
N CYS A 130 6.32 8.15 -11.19
CA CYS A 130 5.47 7.09 -11.74
C CYS A 130 5.62 7.03 -13.26
N LYS A 131 4.97 6.04 -13.91
CA LYS A 131 5.03 5.88 -15.36
C LYS A 131 4.42 7.07 -16.12
N ASP A 132 3.37 7.68 -15.56
CA ASP A 132 2.62 8.77 -16.21
C ASP A 132 3.44 10.08 -16.26
N GLN A 133 4.53 10.16 -15.50
CA GLN A 133 5.49 11.28 -15.55
C GLN A 133 6.31 11.30 -16.85
N LEU A 134 6.54 10.13 -17.46
CA LEU A 134 7.39 10.03 -18.65
C LEU A 134 6.71 10.74 -19.82
N GLY A 135 7.36 11.77 -20.38
CA GLY A 135 6.77 12.64 -21.40
C GLY A 135 5.89 13.77 -20.88
N ASP A 136 5.63 13.83 -19.56
CA ASP A 136 4.89 14.92 -18.91
C ASP A 136 5.63 15.46 -17.67
N GLU A 137 6.96 15.51 -17.71
CA GLU A 137 7.80 15.78 -16.54
C GLU A 137 7.57 17.16 -15.91
N ARG A 138 6.94 18.08 -16.64
CA ARG A 138 6.68 19.48 -16.21
C ARG A 138 5.54 19.58 -15.20
N ASN A 139 4.61 18.62 -15.20
CA ASN A 139 3.45 18.60 -14.31
C ASN A 139 3.72 17.88 -12.97
N TYR A 140 4.96 17.43 -12.76
CA TYR A 140 5.37 16.69 -11.59
C TYR A 140 6.49 17.42 -10.83
N ASP A 141 6.66 17.07 -9.55
CA ASP A 141 7.76 17.60 -8.73
C ASP A 141 9.12 17.26 -9.33
N ARG A 142 9.97 18.28 -9.45
CA ARG A 142 11.28 18.16 -10.09
C ARG A 142 12.40 18.20 -9.06
N LYS A 143 13.06 17.06 -8.87
CA LYS A 143 14.29 16.95 -8.09
C LYS A 143 15.38 16.30 -8.93
N ILE A 144 16.46 17.02 -9.18
CA ILE A 144 17.59 16.54 -9.98
C ILE A 144 18.56 15.79 -9.06
N MET A 145 19.11 14.67 -9.56
CA MET A 145 20.17 13.94 -8.89
C MET A 145 21.42 14.83 -8.77
N ALA A 146 21.88 15.07 -7.54
CA ALA A 146 22.99 15.97 -7.27
C ALA A 146 24.27 15.57 -8.03
N ASP A 147 25.00 16.58 -8.53
CA ASP A 147 26.32 16.47 -9.16
C ASP A 147 26.43 15.50 -10.34
N GLY A 148 25.30 15.01 -10.87
CA GLY A 148 25.27 14.00 -11.93
C GLY A 148 25.97 12.69 -11.55
N LYS A 149 26.23 12.44 -10.26
CA LYS A 149 26.97 11.27 -9.77
C LYS A 149 26.33 10.72 -8.51
N PHE A 150 26.20 9.40 -8.46
CA PHE A 150 25.65 8.67 -7.32
C PHE A 150 26.66 7.65 -6.82
N VAL A 151 27.20 7.86 -5.63
CA VAL A 151 28.19 6.96 -5.01
C VAL A 151 27.48 6.10 -3.97
N VAL A 152 27.33 4.81 -4.25
CA VAL A 152 26.56 3.88 -3.43
C VAL A 152 27.29 3.56 -2.11
N ASP A 153 26.58 3.72 -1.00
CA ASP A 153 27.01 3.38 0.35
C ASP A 153 26.61 1.97 0.76
N GLY A 154 25.49 1.45 0.22
CA GLY A 154 25.02 0.09 0.48
C GLY A 154 23.96 -0.38 -0.49
N PHE A 155 23.68 -1.69 -0.46
CA PHE A 155 22.76 -2.34 -1.39
C PHE A 155 21.57 -3.00 -0.69
N ILE A 156 20.36 -2.75 -1.21
CA ILE A 156 19.20 -3.60 -0.96
C ILE A 156 19.10 -4.61 -2.09
N VAL A 157 19.11 -5.90 -1.75
CA VAL A 157 19.08 -7.01 -2.72
C VAL A 157 17.70 -7.66 -2.65
N VAL A 158 16.88 -7.49 -3.67
CA VAL A 158 15.47 -7.91 -3.68
C VAL A 158 15.33 -9.33 -4.21
N TYR A 159 14.54 -10.13 -3.49
CA TYR A 159 14.14 -11.49 -3.83
C TYR A 159 12.61 -11.63 -3.69
N ASP A 160 11.94 -12.02 -4.77
CA ASP A 160 10.50 -12.24 -4.78
C ASP A 160 10.18 -13.64 -4.27
N VAL A 161 9.38 -13.73 -3.20
CA VAL A 161 8.96 -15.01 -2.62
C VAL A 161 7.58 -15.46 -3.10
N SER A 162 6.88 -14.66 -3.92
CA SER A 162 5.62 -15.06 -4.52
C SER A 162 5.82 -15.95 -5.75
N HIS A 163 4.78 -16.72 -6.10
CA HIS A 163 4.76 -17.46 -7.35
C HIS A 163 4.64 -16.49 -8.54
N VAL A 164 5.52 -16.62 -9.53
CA VAL A 164 5.47 -15.82 -10.76
C VAL A 164 5.49 -16.70 -11.99
N GLN A 165 4.47 -16.51 -12.83
CA GLN A 165 4.34 -17.21 -14.10
C GLN A 165 5.59 -16.97 -14.98
N ASN A 166 6.05 -18.04 -15.62
CA ASN A 166 7.23 -18.05 -16.51
C ASN A 166 8.56 -17.65 -15.84
N ARG A 167 8.66 -17.67 -14.50
CA ARG A 167 9.92 -17.47 -13.78
C ARG A 167 10.32 -18.72 -12.99
N PRO A 168 11.21 -19.56 -13.54
CA PRO A 168 11.82 -20.65 -12.78
C PRO A 168 12.55 -20.13 -11.53
N LEU A 169 12.26 -20.72 -10.37
CA LEU A 169 12.85 -20.34 -9.07
C LEU A 169 14.38 -20.33 -9.12
N ASN A 170 14.98 -21.37 -9.70
CA ASN A 170 16.42 -21.52 -9.85
C ASN A 170 17.10 -20.35 -10.58
N LYS A 171 16.43 -19.71 -11.55
CA LYS A 171 16.97 -18.53 -12.26
C LYS A 171 17.14 -17.35 -11.29
N GLN A 172 16.12 -17.07 -10.47
CA GLN A 172 16.20 -16.02 -9.46
C GLN A 172 17.26 -16.34 -8.40
N SER A 173 17.26 -17.56 -7.85
CA SER A 173 18.20 -17.97 -6.81
C SER A 173 19.65 -17.95 -7.27
N SER A 174 19.91 -18.43 -8.48
CA SER A 174 21.24 -18.39 -9.09
C SER A 174 21.69 -16.95 -9.34
N PHE A 175 20.81 -16.11 -9.87
CA PHE A 175 21.09 -14.70 -10.09
C PHE A 175 21.48 -13.97 -8.81
N ILE A 176 20.68 -14.11 -7.75
CA ILE A 176 20.93 -13.44 -6.46
C ILE A 176 22.19 -13.98 -5.79
N THR A 177 22.41 -15.30 -5.84
CA THR A 177 23.64 -15.91 -5.33
C THR A 177 24.87 -15.36 -6.04
N GLU A 178 24.85 -15.24 -7.37
CA GLU A 178 25.95 -14.71 -8.17
C GLU A 178 26.18 -13.22 -7.90
N LEU A 179 25.11 -12.43 -7.82
CA LEU A 179 25.14 -11.00 -7.51
C LEU A 179 25.80 -10.75 -6.15
N LEU A 180 25.42 -11.52 -5.12
CA LEU A 180 26.02 -11.46 -3.79
C LEU A 180 27.48 -11.92 -3.79
N SER A 181 27.87 -12.86 -4.64
CA SER A 181 29.23 -13.44 -4.67
C SER A 181 30.25 -12.62 -5.44
N SER A 182 29.84 -11.90 -6.48
CA SER A 182 30.78 -11.27 -7.40
C SER A 182 30.74 -9.75 -7.32
N PRO A 183 29.77 -9.04 -7.92
CA PRO A 183 29.81 -7.58 -7.93
C PRO A 183 29.68 -6.99 -6.52
N LEU A 184 28.78 -7.51 -5.69
CA LEU A 184 28.53 -6.93 -4.37
C LEU A 184 29.62 -7.30 -3.36
N GLN A 185 30.12 -8.54 -3.36
CA GLN A 185 31.26 -8.92 -2.50
C GLN A 185 32.51 -8.09 -2.83
N LYS A 186 32.81 -7.86 -4.11
CA LYS A 186 33.95 -7.03 -4.54
C LYS A 186 33.81 -5.56 -4.13
N SER A 187 32.59 -5.05 -4.07
CA SER A 187 32.30 -3.66 -3.69
C SER A 187 32.67 -3.34 -2.24
N LYS A 188 32.71 -4.36 -1.36
CA LYS A 188 32.87 -4.22 0.10
C LYS A 188 31.82 -3.31 0.77
N LYS A 189 30.72 -2.98 0.08
CA LYS A 189 29.60 -2.22 0.64
C LYS A 189 28.64 -3.18 1.36
N PRO A 190 28.04 -2.76 2.50
CA PRO A 190 27.02 -3.57 3.17
C PRO A 190 25.83 -3.86 2.26
N CYS A 191 25.20 -5.01 2.49
CA CYS A 191 23.98 -5.39 1.79
C CYS A 191 22.95 -6.02 2.73
N VAL A 192 21.68 -5.81 2.42
CA VAL A 192 20.53 -6.45 3.06
C VAL A 192 19.75 -7.21 1.99
N LEU A 193 19.51 -8.49 2.22
CA LEU A 193 18.62 -9.30 1.39
C LEU A 193 17.18 -9.02 1.82
N VAL A 194 16.32 -8.70 0.87
CA VAL A 194 14.92 -8.33 1.13
C VAL A 194 14.01 -9.29 0.39
N ALA A 195 13.28 -10.10 1.15
CA ALA A 195 12.18 -10.89 0.62
C ALA A 195 10.97 -9.96 0.42
N THR A 196 10.42 -9.93 -0.78
CA THR A 196 9.28 -9.09 -1.15
C THR A 196 8.06 -9.92 -1.49
N LYS A 197 6.87 -9.31 -1.37
CA LYS A 197 5.56 -9.93 -1.63
C LYS A 197 5.25 -11.06 -0.65
N CYS A 198 5.62 -10.86 0.61
CA CYS A 198 5.46 -11.85 1.66
C CYS A 198 4.00 -12.03 2.14
N GLU A 199 3.04 -11.28 1.58
CA GLU A 199 1.60 -11.50 1.80
C GLU A 199 1.13 -12.89 1.34
N GLU A 200 1.69 -13.40 0.23
CA GLU A 200 1.33 -14.69 -0.37
C GLU A 200 2.59 -15.42 -0.85
N PRO A 201 3.45 -15.91 0.07
CA PRO A 201 4.71 -16.52 -0.29
C PRO A 201 4.51 -17.96 -0.81
N GLU A 202 5.27 -18.33 -1.83
CA GLU A 202 5.48 -19.71 -2.24
C GLU A 202 6.49 -20.37 -1.29
N SER A 203 6.10 -21.46 -0.63
CA SER A 203 6.90 -22.11 0.42
C SER A 203 8.32 -22.45 -0.03
N THR A 204 8.49 -22.97 -1.25
CA THR A 204 9.78 -23.33 -1.84
C THR A 204 10.68 -22.11 -2.06
N ALA A 205 10.12 -21.01 -2.56
CA ALA A 205 10.86 -19.77 -2.77
C ALA A 205 11.30 -19.14 -1.44
N TYR A 206 10.46 -19.26 -0.42
CA TYR A 206 10.72 -18.76 0.93
C TYR A 206 11.78 -19.58 1.68
N GLU A 207 11.82 -20.90 1.49
CA GLU A 207 12.92 -21.75 2.00
C GLU A 207 14.25 -21.43 1.29
N GLU A 208 14.21 -21.22 -0.02
CA GLU A 208 15.40 -20.94 -0.82
C GLU A 208 16.05 -19.59 -0.47
N VAL A 209 15.26 -18.52 -0.25
CA VAL A 209 15.81 -17.23 0.17
C VAL A 209 16.47 -17.30 1.56
N LYS A 210 15.93 -18.14 2.46
CA LYS A 210 16.52 -18.43 3.78
C LYS A 210 17.84 -19.19 3.64
N ALA A 211 17.91 -20.18 2.74
CA ALA A 211 19.14 -20.89 2.44
C ALA A 211 20.22 -19.95 1.85
N ILE A 212 19.85 -19.03 0.96
CA ILE A 212 20.76 -18.00 0.43
C ILE A 212 21.27 -17.08 1.55
N ARG A 213 20.39 -16.60 2.43
CA ARG A 213 20.74 -15.80 3.61
C ARG A 213 21.80 -16.52 4.44
N ASP A 214 21.59 -17.78 4.80
CA ASP A 214 22.49 -18.54 5.68
C ASP A 214 23.83 -18.80 5.00
N LYS A 215 23.82 -19.17 3.71
CA LYS A 215 25.03 -19.40 2.90
C LYS A 215 25.86 -18.14 2.71
N LYS A 216 25.21 -16.99 2.52
CA LYS A 216 25.87 -15.70 2.26
C LYS A 216 26.12 -14.86 3.51
N LYS A 217 25.57 -15.27 4.66
CA LYS A 217 25.67 -14.56 5.95
C LYS A 217 25.22 -13.11 5.84
N VAL A 218 24.16 -12.86 5.08
CA VAL A 218 23.54 -11.54 4.89
C VAL A 218 22.30 -11.41 5.76
N THR A 219 21.94 -10.20 6.17
CA THR A 219 20.68 -9.96 6.88
C THR A 219 19.50 -10.13 5.92
N LEU A 220 18.46 -10.86 6.34
CA LEU A 220 17.21 -11.01 5.60
C LEU A 220 16.13 -10.14 6.26
N VAL A 221 15.37 -9.42 5.45
CA VAL A 221 14.17 -8.68 5.89
C VAL A 221 13.00 -9.06 5.00
N GLU A 222 11.89 -9.45 5.62
CA GLU A 222 10.67 -9.82 4.93
C GLU A 222 9.74 -8.61 4.82
N THR A 223 9.24 -8.33 3.62
CA THR A 223 8.54 -7.08 3.32
C THR A 223 7.32 -7.27 2.43
N SER A 224 6.39 -6.33 2.54
CA SER A 224 5.34 -6.11 1.56
C SER A 224 5.22 -4.61 1.29
N ALA A 225 5.51 -4.18 0.06
CA ALA A 225 5.34 -2.77 -0.31
C ALA A 225 3.86 -2.38 -0.41
N PHE A 226 3.00 -3.34 -0.77
CA PHE A 226 1.56 -3.14 -0.92
C PHE A 226 0.92 -2.90 0.45
N GLU A 227 1.18 -3.79 1.39
CA GLU A 227 0.69 -3.70 2.76
C GLU A 227 1.50 -2.73 3.63
N ASN A 228 2.58 -2.15 3.10
CA ASN A 228 3.53 -1.30 3.83
C ASN A 228 4.11 -1.98 5.09
N VAL A 229 4.53 -3.23 4.95
CA VAL A 229 5.13 -4.02 6.04
C VAL A 229 6.65 -4.04 5.88
N ASN A 230 7.34 -3.64 6.96
CA ASN A 230 8.81 -3.68 7.11
C ASN A 230 9.63 -2.94 6.03
N VAL A 231 9.00 -2.12 5.17
CA VAL A 231 9.70 -1.36 4.13
C VAL A 231 10.76 -0.44 4.75
N ASP A 232 10.35 0.44 5.67
CA ASP A 232 11.29 1.34 6.37
C ASP A 232 12.35 0.54 7.15
N PHE A 233 11.96 -0.56 7.79
CA PHE A 233 12.87 -1.42 8.53
C PHE A 233 13.98 -2.02 7.65
N ALA A 234 13.69 -2.39 6.39
CA ALA A 234 14.69 -2.90 5.46
C ALA A 234 15.78 -1.86 5.13
N PHE A 235 15.38 -0.63 4.81
CA PHE A 235 16.33 0.44 4.48
C PHE A 235 17.09 0.94 5.72
N LEU A 236 16.41 1.11 6.86
CA LEU A 236 17.05 1.52 8.11
C LEU A 236 18.01 0.46 8.64
N THR A 237 17.73 -0.83 8.39
CA THR A 237 18.70 -1.91 8.66
C THR A 237 19.98 -1.73 7.86
N LEU A 238 19.88 -1.37 6.57
CA LEU A 238 21.05 -1.08 5.74
C LEU A 238 21.81 0.15 6.24
N VAL A 239 21.11 1.23 6.61
CA VAL A 239 21.70 2.45 7.19
C VAL A 239 22.53 2.10 8.43
N ASN A 240 21.98 1.29 9.35
CA ASN A 240 22.69 0.83 10.54
C ASN A 240 23.96 0.04 10.21
N LEU A 241 23.92 -0.79 9.15
CA LEU A 241 25.10 -1.55 8.68
C LEU A 241 26.17 -0.65 8.07
N ILE A 242 25.78 0.38 7.30
CA ILE A 242 26.70 1.39 6.72
C ILE A 242 27.43 2.12 7.84
N ASP A 243 26.68 2.52 8.87
CA ASP A 243 27.22 3.24 10.03
C ASP A 243 28.04 2.39 10.99
N LYS A 244 28.10 1.06 10.75
CA LYS A 244 28.72 0.09 11.65
C LYS A 244 28.18 0.21 13.08
N ASN A 245 26.91 0.61 13.21
CA ASN A 245 26.27 0.68 14.50
C ASN A 245 26.16 -0.76 15.05
N LYS A 246 26.77 -1.01 16.22
CA LYS A 246 26.93 -2.37 16.75
C LYS A 246 25.61 -2.99 17.24
N LYS A 247 24.54 -2.20 17.34
CA LYS A 247 23.20 -2.73 17.58
C LYS A 247 22.71 -3.40 16.30
N ARG A 248 22.79 -4.73 16.25
CA ARG A 248 22.13 -5.50 15.20
C ARG A 248 20.63 -5.19 15.27
N PRO A 249 20.00 -4.69 14.20
CA PRO A 249 18.56 -4.52 14.19
C PRO A 249 17.90 -5.87 14.45
N MET A 250 16.94 -5.90 15.37
CA MET A 250 16.19 -7.12 15.68
C MET A 250 15.35 -7.49 14.48
N GLU A 251 15.56 -8.70 13.93
CA GLU A 251 14.74 -9.23 12.85
C GLU A 251 13.27 -9.21 13.27
N VAL A 252 12.42 -8.60 12.45
CA VAL A 252 10.97 -8.57 12.66
C VAL A 252 10.33 -9.56 11.69
N PRO A 253 9.85 -10.72 12.17
CA PRO A 253 9.13 -11.67 11.32
C PRO A 253 7.95 -10.99 10.63
N PHE A 254 7.68 -11.35 9.37
CA PHE A 254 6.60 -10.74 8.58
C PHE A 254 5.25 -10.80 9.29
N VAL A 255 4.93 -11.94 9.92
CA VAL A 255 3.67 -12.15 10.65
C VAL A 255 3.46 -11.12 11.77
N ASN A 256 4.53 -10.71 12.45
CA ASN A 256 4.46 -9.67 13.48
C ASN A 256 4.32 -8.28 12.84
N GLY A 257 5.03 -8.03 11.73
CA GLY A 257 4.95 -6.79 10.96
C GLY A 257 3.55 -6.53 10.42
N ILE A 258 2.93 -7.51 9.76
CA ILE A 258 1.57 -7.38 9.22
C ILE A 258 0.53 -7.18 10.32
N LYS A 259 0.66 -7.86 11.45
CA LYS A 259 -0.24 -7.67 12.60
C LYS A 259 -0.15 -6.24 13.14
N LYS A 260 1.07 -5.75 13.39
CA LYS A 260 1.31 -4.37 13.86
C LYS A 260 0.76 -3.35 12.87
N GLN A 261 0.96 -3.58 11.58
CA GLN A 261 0.47 -2.70 10.54
C GLN A 261 -1.06 -2.65 10.51
N LYS A 262 -1.72 -3.79 10.64
CA LYS A 262 -3.19 -3.85 10.76
C LYS A 262 -3.71 -3.09 11.97
N GLU A 263 -3.09 -3.27 13.14
CA GLU A 263 -3.46 -2.53 14.36
C GLU A 263 -3.32 -1.01 14.19
N VAL A 264 -2.32 -0.54 13.43
CA VAL A 264 -2.17 0.88 13.10
C VAL A 264 -3.30 1.35 12.18
N LEU A 265 -3.61 0.59 11.13
CA LEU A 265 -4.67 0.95 10.19
C LEU A 265 -6.05 0.98 10.86
N ASP A 266 -6.36 0.01 11.72
CA ASP A 266 -7.62 -0.04 12.47
C ASP A 266 -7.78 1.21 13.36
N LYS A 267 -6.72 1.59 14.09
CA LYS A 267 -6.72 2.82 14.92
C LYS A 267 -6.91 4.09 14.10
N VAL A 268 -6.25 4.18 12.95
CA VAL A 268 -6.36 5.32 12.03
C VAL A 268 -7.79 5.41 11.49
N GLU A 269 -8.39 4.27 11.15
CA GLU A 269 -9.76 4.21 10.67
C GLU A 269 -10.77 4.62 11.75
N ASP A 270 -10.66 4.09 12.96
CA ASP A 270 -11.53 4.44 14.07
C ASP A 270 -11.45 5.93 14.41
N ALA A 271 -10.24 6.51 14.40
CA ALA A 271 -10.03 7.93 14.65
C ALA A 271 -10.73 8.82 13.62
N TYR A 272 -10.62 8.48 12.33
CA TYR A 272 -11.29 9.21 11.25
C TYR A 272 -12.82 9.03 11.29
N MET A 273 -13.31 7.82 11.54
CA MET A 273 -14.76 7.59 11.69
C MET A 273 -15.33 8.34 12.89
N GLY A 274 -14.58 8.42 14.00
CA GLY A 274 -14.92 9.23 15.16
C GLY A 274 -14.93 10.73 14.86
N LEU A 275 -13.99 11.23 14.05
CA LEU A 275 -14.01 12.60 13.53
C LEU A 275 -15.27 12.87 12.71
N LEU A 276 -15.59 12.00 11.74
CA LEU A 276 -16.80 12.14 10.93
C LEU A 276 -18.08 12.13 11.77
N ALA A 277 -18.18 11.26 12.77
CA ALA A 277 -19.35 11.19 13.64
C ALA A 277 -19.58 12.46 14.48
N ARG A 278 -18.50 13.17 14.85
CA ARG A 278 -18.56 14.41 15.62
C ARG A 278 -18.78 15.64 14.75
N SER A 279 -18.08 15.72 13.62
CA SER A 279 -18.05 16.93 12.79
C SER A 279 -19.09 16.92 11.67
N VAL A 280 -19.59 15.75 11.27
CA VAL A 280 -20.56 15.60 10.16
C VAL A 280 -21.82 14.93 10.69
N THR A 281 -22.79 15.74 11.10
CA THR A 281 -24.08 15.27 11.63
C THR A 281 -25.24 15.49 10.66
N ASP A 282 -25.09 16.38 9.68
CA ASP A 282 -26.09 16.62 8.63
C ASP A 282 -25.88 15.66 7.45
N TYR A 283 -26.93 14.90 7.11
CA TYR A 283 -26.90 13.96 5.99
C TYR A 283 -26.93 14.65 4.61
N HIS A 284 -27.11 15.97 4.53
CA HIS A 284 -26.96 16.73 3.28
C HIS A 284 -25.53 17.25 3.07
N ALA A 285 -24.60 16.98 3.98
CA ALA A 285 -23.23 17.43 3.85
C ALA A 285 -22.58 16.93 2.55
N VAL A 286 -21.82 17.82 1.90
CA VAL A 286 -21.20 17.59 0.59
C VAL A 286 -19.70 17.43 0.75
N TRP A 287 -19.14 16.36 0.15
CA TRP A 287 -17.72 16.00 0.29
C TRP A 287 -16.76 17.15 0.02
N ASN A 288 -16.93 17.91 -1.08
CA ASN A 288 -16.00 18.98 -1.43
C ASN A 288 -15.95 20.12 -0.40
N ARG A 289 -17.05 20.36 0.32
CA ARG A 289 -17.10 21.33 1.41
C ARG A 289 -16.47 20.74 2.66
N THR A 290 -16.93 19.56 3.07
CA THR A 290 -16.42 18.88 4.27
C THR A 290 -14.93 18.59 4.18
N LYS A 291 -14.41 18.19 3.01
CA LYS A 291 -12.98 17.99 2.78
C LYS A 291 -12.15 19.24 3.13
N LYS A 292 -12.66 20.43 2.82
CA LYS A 292 -11.99 21.70 3.16
C LYS A 292 -12.07 21.98 4.66
N GLU A 293 -13.20 21.69 5.27
CA GLU A 293 -13.41 21.85 6.73
C GLU A 293 -12.54 20.89 7.53
N LEU A 294 -12.27 19.68 7.02
CA LEU A 294 -11.40 18.69 7.66
C LEU A 294 -9.91 18.88 7.35
N ALA A 295 -9.54 19.81 6.48
CA ALA A 295 -8.17 19.88 5.92
C ALA A 295 -7.08 20.05 6.97
N ASP A 296 -7.39 20.71 8.09
CA ASP A 296 -6.46 20.97 9.19
C ASP A 296 -6.59 19.97 10.36
N GLU A 297 -7.47 18.97 10.24
CA GLU A 297 -7.69 17.96 11.28
C GLU A 297 -6.64 16.85 11.20
N ASP A 298 -5.87 16.65 12.29
CA ASP A 298 -4.79 15.67 12.38
C ASP A 298 -5.25 14.23 12.06
N ASN A 299 -6.45 13.87 12.53
CA ASN A 299 -7.03 12.54 12.27
C ASN A 299 -7.35 12.35 10.78
N TYR A 300 -7.78 13.41 10.09
CA TYR A 300 -8.02 13.37 8.64
C TYR A 300 -6.70 13.29 7.87
N LEU A 301 -5.73 14.15 8.18
CA LEU A 301 -4.40 14.13 7.56
C LEU A 301 -3.68 12.79 7.76
N THR A 302 -3.78 12.22 8.95
CA THR A 302 -3.24 10.89 9.27
C THR A 302 -3.96 9.80 8.46
N TYR A 303 -5.29 9.86 8.34
CA TYR A 303 -6.06 8.93 7.51
C TYR A 303 -5.65 9.01 6.04
N LEU A 304 -5.49 10.20 5.48
CA LEU A 304 -5.00 10.39 4.11
C LEU A 304 -3.62 9.79 3.91
N ARG A 305 -2.70 9.99 4.87
CA ARG A 305 -1.35 9.45 4.81
C ARG A 305 -1.33 7.92 4.77
N TYR A 306 -2.13 7.25 5.60
CA TYR A 306 -2.09 5.79 5.73
C TYR A 306 -3.01 5.04 4.78
N ILE A 307 -4.20 5.58 4.50
CA ILE A 307 -5.28 4.88 3.78
C ILE A 307 -5.59 5.55 2.43
N GLY A 308 -5.55 6.89 2.37
CA GLY A 308 -5.70 7.63 1.11
C GLY A 308 -7.05 8.33 0.93
N SER A 309 -7.06 9.31 0.02
CA SER A 309 -8.16 10.25 -0.17
C SER A 309 -9.38 9.65 -0.86
N GLU A 310 -9.18 8.71 -1.80
CA GLU A 310 -10.30 8.04 -2.48
C GLU A 310 -11.14 7.22 -1.49
N ILE A 311 -10.47 6.46 -0.61
CA ILE A 311 -11.13 5.66 0.42
C ILE A 311 -11.77 6.56 1.47
N ALA A 312 -11.12 7.67 1.85
CA ALA A 312 -11.69 8.65 2.76
C ALA A 312 -13.02 9.20 2.25
N ALA A 313 -13.10 9.53 0.95
CA ALA A 313 -14.32 9.99 0.30
C ALA A 313 -15.41 8.90 0.25
N LYS A 314 -15.04 7.64 0.01
CA LYS A 314 -15.97 6.49 0.06
C LYS A 314 -16.54 6.31 1.47
N LYS A 315 -15.70 6.38 2.51
CA LYS A 315 -16.13 6.28 3.92
C LYS A 315 -17.04 7.44 4.32
N PHE A 316 -16.73 8.66 3.90
CA PHE A 316 -17.62 9.81 4.07
C PHE A 316 -19.00 9.55 3.44
N LYS A 317 -19.06 9.11 2.18
CA LYS A 317 -20.34 8.78 1.52
C LYS A 317 -21.13 7.71 2.27
N SER A 318 -20.44 6.68 2.79
CA SER A 318 -21.05 5.64 3.62
C SER A 318 -21.62 6.19 4.94
N HIS A 319 -20.87 7.09 5.60
CA HIS A 319 -21.32 7.79 6.81
C HIS A 319 -22.59 8.61 6.56
N ILE A 320 -22.63 9.40 5.49
CA ILE A 320 -23.80 10.18 5.09
C ILE A 320 -25.03 9.28 4.85
N LYS A 321 -24.84 8.14 4.18
CA LYS A 321 -25.92 7.17 3.98
C LYS A 321 -26.50 6.67 5.31
N LYS A 322 -25.63 6.33 6.27
CA LYS A 322 -26.05 5.90 7.62
C LYS A 322 -26.81 6.99 8.38
N LEU A 323 -26.39 8.25 8.29
CA LEU A 323 -27.11 9.37 8.90
C LEU A 323 -28.53 9.52 8.32
N LYS A 324 -28.66 9.41 6.99
CA LYS A 324 -29.95 9.46 6.31
C LYS A 324 -30.87 8.33 6.75
N GLU A 325 -30.36 7.09 6.81
CA GLU A 325 -31.09 5.93 7.29
C GLU A 325 -31.53 6.09 8.75
N ALA A 326 -30.63 6.57 9.63
CA ALA A 326 -30.95 6.83 11.03
C ALA A 326 -32.05 7.89 11.19
N GLN A 327 -32.04 8.96 10.39
CA GLN A 327 -33.09 9.98 10.44
C GLN A 327 -34.43 9.48 9.90
N GLN A 328 -34.42 8.69 8.82
CA GLN A 328 -35.64 8.05 8.30
C GLN A 328 -36.26 7.12 9.35
N GLN A 329 -35.42 6.33 10.02
CA GLN A 329 -35.87 5.42 11.08
C GLN A 329 -36.43 6.19 12.28
N ARG A 330 -35.79 7.29 12.70
CA ARG A 330 -36.30 8.17 13.76
C ARG A 330 -37.67 8.76 13.41
N LYS A 331 -37.85 9.29 12.19
CA LYS A 331 -39.13 9.82 11.73
C LYS A 331 -40.22 8.74 11.68
N LYS A 332 -39.89 7.54 11.22
CA LYS A 332 -40.82 6.40 11.21
C LYS A 332 -41.26 6.04 12.63
N GLN A 333 -40.31 5.97 13.56
CA GLN A 333 -40.58 5.68 14.96
C GLN A 333 -41.48 6.75 15.59
N GLN A 334 -41.19 8.03 15.38
CA GLN A 334 -42.03 9.15 15.85
C GLN A 334 -43.45 9.12 15.26
N CYS A 335 -43.58 8.77 13.98
CA CYS A 335 -44.88 8.62 13.34
C CYS A 335 -45.67 7.45 13.98
N LEU A 336 -45.03 6.31 14.21
CA LEU A 336 -45.67 5.16 14.88
C LEU A 336 -46.08 5.47 16.32
N GLU A 337 -45.31 6.29 17.04
CA GLU A 337 -45.63 6.72 18.41
C GLU A 337 -46.80 7.73 18.46
N THR A 338 -46.91 8.60 17.45
CA THR A 338 -47.98 9.62 17.37
C THR A 338 -49.25 9.10 16.69
N LEU A 339 -49.16 8.00 15.93
CA LEU A 339 -50.26 7.41 15.20
C LEU A 339 -51.49 7.09 16.06
N PRO A 340 -51.40 6.50 17.27
CA PRO A 340 -52.57 6.23 18.09
C PRO A 340 -53.31 7.51 18.50
N LEU A 341 -52.58 8.56 18.85
CA LEU A 341 -53.16 9.86 19.23
C LEU A 341 -53.84 10.52 18.03
N ALA A 342 -53.20 10.50 16.86
CA ALA A 342 -53.79 11.02 15.63
C ALA A 342 -55.05 10.23 15.21
N LEU A 343 -55.05 8.91 15.35
CA LEU A 343 -56.23 8.07 15.08
C LEU A 343 -57.37 8.36 16.06
N GLN A 344 -57.07 8.60 17.34
CA GLN A 344 -58.06 8.95 18.35
C GLN A 344 -58.68 10.33 18.10
N ASP A 345 -57.88 11.30 17.64
CA ASP A 345 -58.37 12.64 17.29
C ASP A 345 -59.21 12.65 16.00
N MET A 346 -58.81 11.86 15.00
CA MET A 346 -59.54 11.73 13.73
C MET A 346 -60.77 10.84 13.81
N LEU A 347 -60.78 9.85 14.71
CA LEU A 347 -61.86 8.89 14.93
C LEU A 347 -62.29 8.88 16.40
N PRO A 348 -62.84 10.00 16.93
CA PRO A 348 -63.16 10.13 18.35
C PRO A 348 -64.28 9.20 18.81
N ASP A 349 -65.11 8.72 17.88
CA ASP A 349 -66.11 7.68 18.14
C ASP A 349 -66.18 6.68 16.96
N LEU A 350 -65.78 5.44 17.21
CA LEU A 350 -65.86 4.33 16.24
C LEU A 350 -67.31 4.01 15.84
N GLN A 351 -68.32 4.44 16.60
CA GLN A 351 -69.73 4.28 16.21
C GLN A 351 -70.15 5.22 15.08
N SER A 352 -69.46 6.36 14.89
CA SER A 352 -69.73 7.28 13.78
C SER A 352 -69.24 6.77 12.41
N ILE A 353 -68.35 5.78 12.39
CA ILE A 353 -67.91 5.03 11.19
C ILE A 353 -68.90 3.87 10.89
N GLY A 354 -70.01 3.81 11.63
CA GLY A 354 -71.07 2.81 11.53
C GLY A 354 -71.95 2.96 10.29
N GLY A 355 -71.39 2.67 9.12
CA GLY A 355 -72.17 2.32 7.93
C GLY A 355 -72.22 0.81 7.64
N ARG A 356 -71.29 0.01 8.18
CA ARG A 356 -71.27 -1.46 8.01
C ARG A 356 -70.64 -2.16 9.21
N SER A 357 -71.51 -2.72 10.06
CA SER A 357 -71.36 -3.92 10.88
C SER A 357 -69.93 -4.47 11.11
N VAL A 358 -69.49 -4.40 12.37
CA VAL A 358 -68.21 -4.92 12.91
C VAL A 358 -68.13 -6.46 12.90
N TYR A 359 -69.12 -7.18 12.37
CA TYR A 359 -69.16 -8.66 12.39
C TYR A 359 -68.29 -9.37 11.32
N LYS A 360 -67.34 -8.70 10.67
CA LYS A 360 -66.45 -9.34 9.66
C LYS A 360 -64.95 -9.12 9.86
N PHE A 361 -64.49 -8.80 11.06
CA PHE A 361 -63.05 -8.67 11.35
C PHE A 361 -62.40 -9.92 12.00
N ASN A 362 -63.13 -11.04 12.14
CA ASN A 362 -62.59 -12.29 12.69
C ASN A 362 -62.08 -13.30 11.63
N ALA A 363 -61.94 -12.92 10.37
CA ALA A 363 -61.47 -13.83 9.30
C ALA A 363 -59.98 -13.65 8.94
N TRP A 364 -59.17 -13.01 9.80
CA TRP A 364 -57.71 -12.95 9.61
C TRP A 364 -56.93 -13.20 10.90
N LYS A 365 -57.31 -14.26 11.62
CA LYS A 365 -56.38 -15.07 12.41
C LYS A 365 -56.64 -16.52 12.07
N GLY A 366 -55.93 -17.01 11.06
CA GLY A 366 -55.74 -18.45 10.90
C GLY A 366 -55.03 -18.96 12.15
N GLY A 367 -55.75 -19.70 12.98
CA GLY A 367 -55.25 -20.22 14.24
C GLY A 367 -56.39 -20.53 15.20
N GLU A 368 -57.20 -21.54 14.88
CA GLU A 368 -58.08 -22.17 15.85
C GLU A 368 -57.20 -22.95 16.86
N TYR A 369 -56.98 -22.36 18.03
CA TYR A 369 -56.59 -23.11 19.22
C TYR A 369 -57.88 -23.52 19.94
N ASN A 370 -58.21 -24.81 19.86
CA ASN A 370 -59.38 -25.35 20.55
C ASN A 370 -58.93 -25.97 21.88
N ILE A 371 -59.28 -25.31 22.99
CA ILE A 371 -59.00 -25.76 24.36
C ILE A 371 -60.18 -26.64 24.80
N ALA A 372 -60.18 -27.93 24.42
CA ALA A 372 -61.14 -28.89 24.99
C ALA A 372 -60.70 -30.37 24.91
N THR A 373 -59.78 -30.75 24.03
CA THR A 373 -59.29 -32.13 23.95
C THR A 373 -57.80 -32.11 23.64
N GLY A 374 -56.98 -32.34 24.67
CA GLY A 374 -55.52 -32.28 24.56
C GLY A 374 -54.93 -33.40 23.70
N GLN A 375 -55.05 -33.31 22.37
CA GLN A 375 -54.36 -34.16 21.42
C GLN A 375 -53.83 -33.35 20.23
N SER A 376 -52.50 -33.36 20.08
CA SER A 376 -51.81 -32.85 18.90
C SER A 376 -51.90 -33.85 17.76
N SER A 377 -52.34 -33.43 16.58
CA SER A 377 -52.08 -34.17 15.34
C SER A 377 -51.29 -33.32 14.37
N LEU A 378 -49.99 -33.64 14.27
CA LEU A 378 -49.14 -33.24 13.16
C LEU A 378 -49.62 -33.97 11.91
N ARG A 379 -49.90 -33.25 10.82
CA ARG A 379 -49.90 -33.85 9.48
C ARG A 379 -48.71 -33.33 8.66
N PRO A 380 -48.05 -34.22 7.90
CA PRO A 380 -46.80 -33.93 7.22
C PRO A 380 -47.05 -33.23 5.88
N ARG A 381 -46.14 -32.35 5.48
CA ARG A 381 -46.02 -31.94 4.08
C ARG A 381 -45.44 -33.12 3.30
N ASN A 382 -46.30 -33.80 2.55
CA ASN A 382 -45.84 -34.72 1.53
C ASN A 382 -45.21 -33.95 0.37
N LYS A 383 -44.05 -34.50 -0.01
CA LYS A 383 -43.26 -34.45 -1.24
C LYS A 383 -43.87 -33.75 -2.46
#